data_AF-A0A924YS63-F1
#
_entry.id   AF-A0A924YS63-F1
#
_cell.length_a   1.000
_cell.length_b   1.000
_cell.length_c   1.000
_cell.angle_alpha   90.00
_cell.angle_beta   90.00
_cell.angle_gamma   90.00
#
_symmetry.space_group_name_H-M   'P 1'
#
loop_
_entity.id
_entity.type
_entity.pdbx_description
1 polymer ?
#
loop_
_entity_poly.entity_id
_entity_poly.type
_entity_poly.pdbx_seq_one_letter_code
_entity_poly.pdbx_strand_id
1 'polypeptide(L)' 'MAYSSDIADLGEDGFTDSGGVKIHYVTKGTGPLVVLIHGIPGFWYDWRHQMPALAQHFQVVAIDQRGFNLSDQP' A
#
# COMPACT_ATOMS: atom_id res chain seq x y z
N MET A 1 2.81 -0.12 20.19
CA MET A 1 3.90 -1.08 19.92
C MET A 1 3.30 -2.31 19.23
N ALA A 2 2.66 -2.13 18.09
CA ALA A 2 2.20 -3.19 17.18
C ALA A 2 3.24 -3.22 16.06
N TYR A 3 4.34 -3.96 16.24
CA TYR A 3 5.60 -3.53 15.59
C TYR A 3 6.13 -4.43 14.47
N SER A 4 5.56 -5.60 14.18
CA SER A 4 6.02 -6.38 13.00
C SER A 4 5.02 -7.43 12.53
N SER A 5 4.42 -8.20 13.45
CA SER A 5 3.39 -9.20 13.09
C SER A 5 2.18 -8.56 12.44
N ASP A 6 1.68 -7.48 13.05
CA ASP A 6 0.43 -6.85 12.64
C ASP A 6 0.56 -6.12 11.30
N ILE A 7 1.79 -5.80 10.87
CA ILE A 7 2.08 -5.21 9.56
C ILE A 7 2.21 -6.31 8.51
N ALA A 8 2.89 -7.41 8.83
CA ALA A 8 3.00 -8.56 7.94
C ALA A 8 1.63 -9.15 7.58
N ASP A 9 0.66 -9.06 8.49
CA ASP A 9 -0.71 -9.48 8.23
C ASP A 9 -1.48 -8.54 7.28
N LEU A 10 -1.01 -7.32 7.03
CA LEU A 10 -1.70 -6.34 6.15
C LEU A 10 -1.42 -6.54 4.67
N GLY A 11 -0.32 -7.19 4.30
CA GLY A 11 0.03 -7.47 2.92
C GLY A 11 1.53 -7.60 2.70
N GLU A 12 1.89 -7.81 1.45
CA GLU A 12 3.26 -7.88 0.99
C GLU A 12 3.70 -6.51 0.46
N ASP A 13 4.81 -5.99 0.96
CA ASP A 13 5.45 -4.79 0.43
C ASP A 13 6.09 -5.06 -0.95
N GLY A 14 6.06 -4.07 -1.82
CA GLY A 14 6.66 -4.12 -3.15
C GLY A 14 7.00 -2.74 -3.68
N PHE A 15 7.73 -2.72 -4.79
CA PHE A 15 8.10 -1.49 -5.50
C PHE A 15 7.84 -1.63 -6.98
N THR A 16 7.47 -0.52 -7.63
CA THR A 16 7.33 -0.43 -9.08
C THR A 16 7.96 0.86 -9.61
N ASP A 17 8.39 0.87 -10.87
CA ASP A 17 8.81 2.08 -11.55
C ASP A 17 7.59 2.83 -12.09
N SER A 18 7.53 4.13 -11.83
CA SER A 18 6.61 5.05 -12.47
C SER A 18 7.41 6.16 -13.14
N GLY A 19 7.91 5.90 -14.35
CA GLY A 19 8.64 6.89 -15.13
C GLY A 19 9.91 7.39 -14.43
N GLY A 20 10.72 6.47 -13.91
CA GLY A 20 11.98 6.77 -13.22
C GLY A 20 11.85 7.08 -11.73
N VAL A 21 10.63 7.07 -11.17
CA VAL A 21 10.40 7.22 -9.73
C VAL A 21 9.92 5.89 -9.15
N LYS A 22 10.65 5.40 -8.15
CA LYS A 22 10.32 4.18 -7.41
C LYS A 22 9.10 4.44 -6.53
N ILE A 23 8.02 3.71 -6.77
CA ILE A 23 6.77 3.77 -5.99
C ILE A 23 6.68 2.55 -5.10
N HIS A 24 6.60 2.78 -3.79
CA HIS A 24 6.29 1.74 -2.82
C HIS A 24 4.79 1.44 -2.79
N TYR A 25 4.45 0.17 -2.59
CA TYR A 25 3.08 -0.28 -2.37
C TYR A 25 3.01 -1.47 -1.43
N VAL A 26 1.87 -1.68 -0.79
CA VAL A 26 1.51 -2.91 -0.06
C VAL A 26 0.34 -3.56 -0.77
N THR A 27 0.45 -4.86 -1.07
CA THR A 27 -0.57 -5.64 -1.78
C THR A 27 -1.11 -6.79 -0.93
N LYS A 28 -2.42 -7.05 -1.00
CA LYS A 28 -3.05 -8.23 -0.37
C LYS A 28 -4.22 -8.72 -1.20
N GLY A 29 -4.43 -10.04 -1.20
CA GLY A 29 -5.56 -10.69 -1.86
C GLY A 29 -5.31 -10.92 -3.35
N THR A 30 -6.34 -11.41 -4.04
CA THR A 30 -6.32 -11.75 -5.46
C THR A 30 -7.67 -11.40 -6.09
N GLY A 31 -7.74 -11.31 -7.41
CA GLY A 31 -8.96 -10.94 -8.13
C GLY A 31 -8.86 -9.57 -8.80
N PRO A 32 -9.99 -8.90 -9.09
CA PRO A 32 -9.98 -7.57 -9.70
C PRO A 32 -9.20 -6.56 -8.85
N LEU A 33 -8.44 -5.69 -9.51
CA LEU A 33 -7.55 -4.73 -8.85
C LEU A 33 -8.34 -3.56 -8.24
N VAL A 34 -8.04 -3.24 -6.99
CA VAL A 34 -8.45 -2.01 -6.30
C VAL A 34 -7.21 -1.28 -5.83
N VAL A 35 -7.02 -0.03 -6.28
CA VAL A 35 -5.90 0.82 -5.85
C VAL A 35 -6.39 1.83 -4.82
N LEU A 36 -5.71 1.88 -3.66
CA LEU A 36 -5.99 2.81 -2.58
C LEU A 36 -4.93 3.92 -2.57
N ILE A 37 -5.38 5.17 -2.65
CA ILE A 37 -4.53 6.36 -2.75
C ILE A 37 -4.79 7.25 -1.52
N HIS A 38 -3.76 7.50 -0.72
CA HIS A 38 -3.88 8.29 0.51
C HIS A 38 -4.04 9.80 0.25
N GLY A 39 -4.37 10.57 1.30
CA GLY A 39 -4.42 12.04 1.28
C GLY A 39 -3.17 12.68 1.90
N ILE A 40 -3.24 13.97 2.25
CA ILE A 40 -2.20 14.68 3.01
C ILE A 40 -2.76 15.13 4.37
N PRO A 41 -2.04 14.91 5.50
CA PRO A 41 -0.87 14.03 5.63
C PRO A 41 -1.28 12.54 5.60
N GLY A 42 -0.44 11.65 5.05
CA GLY A 42 -0.78 10.21 4.95
C GLY A 42 0.26 9.38 4.20
N PHE A 43 0.08 8.06 4.24
CA PHE A 43 0.81 7.04 3.44
C PHE A 43 -0.03 5.74 3.40
N TRP A 44 0.46 4.65 2.80
CA TRP A 44 -0.31 3.41 2.58
C TRP A 44 -1.07 2.91 3.83
N TYR A 45 -0.50 3.12 5.02
CA TYR A 45 -1.01 2.64 6.31
C TYR A 45 -2.34 3.27 6.75
N ASP A 46 -2.77 4.35 6.10
CA ASP A 46 -4.10 4.93 6.28
C ASP A 46 -5.21 3.91 6.00
N TRP A 47 -4.91 2.91 5.15
CA TRP A 47 -5.85 1.89 4.70
C TRP A 47 -5.81 0.58 5.47
N ARG A 48 -5.04 0.47 6.57
CA ARG A 48 -4.84 -0.79 7.32
C ARG A 48 -6.12 -1.50 7.76
N HIS A 49 -7.22 -0.76 7.95
CA HIS A 49 -8.50 -1.34 8.36
C HIS A 49 -9.36 -1.78 7.17
N GLN A 50 -9.19 -1.13 6.02
CA GLN A 50 -9.93 -1.39 4.79
C GLN A 50 -9.30 -2.52 3.99
N MET A 51 -7.96 -2.61 3.97
CA MET A 51 -7.23 -3.61 3.20
C MET A 51 -7.67 -5.05 3.53
N PRO A 52 -7.76 -5.50 4.79
CA PRO A 52 -8.18 -6.87 5.09
C PRO A 52 -9.61 -7.18 4.66
N ALA A 53 -10.52 -6.20 4.72
CA ALA A 53 -11.91 -6.37 4.31
C ALA A 53 -12.04 -6.47 2.78
N LEU A 54 -11.36 -5.58 2.05
CA LEU A 54 -11.39 -5.58 0.59
C LEU A 54 -10.63 -6.78 -0.01
N ALA A 55 -9.54 -7.21 0.62
CA ALA A 55 -8.70 -8.32 0.13
C ALA A 55 -9.40 -9.69 0.14
N GLN A 56 -10.58 -9.80 0.76
CA GLN A 56 -11.43 -11.00 0.68
C GLN A 56 -12.03 -11.20 -0.72
N HIS A 57 -12.08 -10.15 -1.54
CA HIS A 57 -12.76 -10.14 -2.83
C HIS A 57 -11.93 -9.54 -3.97
N PHE A 58 -10.85 -8.83 -3.66
CA PHE A 58 -10.05 -8.06 -4.61
C PHE A 58 -8.56 -8.28 -4.40
N GLN A 59 -7.76 -8.02 -5.44
CA GLN A 59 -6.36 -7.69 -5.23
C GLN A 59 -6.31 -6.21 -4.83
N VAL A 60 -5.96 -5.93 -3.57
CA VAL A 60 -5.92 -4.58 -3.03
C VAL A 60 -4.48 -4.10 -2.98
N VAL A 61 -4.21 -2.94 -3.57
CA VAL A 61 -2.89 -2.32 -3.60
C VAL A 61 -2.98 -0.92 -3.00
N ALA A 62 -2.36 -0.69 -1.84
CA ALA A 62 -2.22 0.63 -1.24
C ALA A 62 -0.84 1.19 -1.59
N ILE A 63 -0.79 2.36 -2.23
CA ILE A 63 0.47 2.98 -2.66
C ILE A 63 0.92 4.06 -1.67
N ASP A 64 2.23 4.29 -1.60
CA ASP A 64 2.77 5.56 -1.15
C ASP A 64 2.90 6.49 -2.36
N GLN A 65 2.28 7.66 -2.32
CA GLN A 65 2.44 8.66 -3.38
C GLN A 65 3.89 9.15 -3.47
N ARG A 66 4.26 9.71 -4.62
CA ARG A 66 5.61 10.26 -4.86
C ARG A 66 6.01 11.22 -3.75
N GLY A 67 7.20 11.03 -3.19
CA GLY A 67 7.73 11.82 -2.08
C GLY A 67 7.15 11.51 -0.70
N PHE A 68 6.33 10.46 -0.56
CA PHE A 68 5.83 10.00 0.74
C PHE A 68 6.43 8.65 1.13
N ASN A 69 6.71 8.52 2.43
CA ASN A 69 7.17 7.30 3.08
C ASN A 69 8.34 6.61 2.33
N LEU A 70 8.10 5.46 1.69
CA LEU A 70 9.15 4.68 1.01
C LEU A 70 9.21 4.92 -0.51
N SER A 71 8.30 5.72 -1.06
CA SER A 71 8.36 6.17 -2.46
C SER A 71 9.40 7.27 -2.62
N ASP A 72 10.13 7.22 -3.74
CA ASP A 72 11.14 8.24 -4.04
C ASP A 72 10.48 9.62 -4.30
N GLN A 73 11.25 10.68 -4.05
CA GLN A 73 10.89 12.05 -4.42
C GLN A 73 11.18 12.27 -5.92
N PRO A 74 10.39 13.11 -6.62
CA PRO A 74 10.79 13.60 -7.94
C PRO A 74 12.04 14.49 -7.87
#